data_AF-A0A8S9LR56-F1
#
_entry.id   AF-A0A8S9LR56-F1
#
_cell.length_a   1.000
_cell.length_b   1.000
_cell.length_c   1.000
_cell.angle_alpha   90.00
_cell.angle_beta   90.00
_cell.angle_gamma   90.00
#
_symmetry.space_group_name_H-M   'P 1'
#
loop_
_entity.id
_entity.type
_entity.pdbx_description
1 polymer ?
#
loop_
_entity_poly.entity_id
_entity_poly.type
_entity_poly.pdbx_seq_one_letter_code
_entity_poly.pdbx_strand_id
1 'polypeptide(L)'
;MSTLDRMAIWSQGLATEYVLCKKASESRSHLFFQCDSSSQVWEYIAKGILRSSYTNDSSEIIVLISEESRKKMSRFCLRYAFQAVLYAIWRERNKIIHGEKMMQLPVLKRMVDKGMRNKITLMSRRGTNGMKRLMQYWFYTRM
;
A
#
# COMPACT_ATOMS: atom_id res chain seq x y z
N MET A 1 -23.87 18.72 -4.17
CA MET A 1 -23.03 18.79 -2.95
C MET A 1 -22.24 17.50 -2.86
N SER A 2 -20.95 17.54 -3.17
CA SER A 2 -20.09 16.36 -3.16
C SER A 2 -19.56 16.12 -1.75
N THR A 3 -19.26 14.86 -1.43
CA THR A 3 -18.71 14.41 -0.14
C THR A 3 -17.42 15.12 0.30
N LEU A 4 -16.74 15.83 -0.59
CA LEU A 4 -15.54 16.61 -0.31
C LEU A 4 -15.83 17.87 0.53
N ASP A 5 -16.91 18.60 0.25
CA ASP A 5 -17.22 19.84 0.97
C ASP A 5 -17.62 19.58 2.44
N ARG A 6 -18.25 18.43 2.71
CA ARG A 6 -18.61 18.04 4.08
C ARG A 6 -17.40 17.58 4.90
N MET A 7 -16.37 17.02 4.25
CA MET A 7 -15.13 16.65 4.94
C MET A 7 -14.26 17.86 5.30
N ALA A 8 -14.30 18.92 4.49
CA ALA A 8 -13.59 20.17 4.77
C ALA A 8 -14.09 20.87 6.05
N ILE A 9 -15.40 20.81 6.32
CA ILE A 9 -16.02 21.42 7.51
C ILE A 9 -15.63 20.67 8.80
N TRP A 10 -15.31 19.38 8.73
CA TRP A 10 -14.89 18.57 9.90
C TRP A 10 -13.39 18.69 10.20
N SER A 11 -12.56 19.13 9.25
CA SER A 11 -11.10 19.25 9.41
C SER A 11 -10.63 20.50 10.16
N GLN A 12 -11.54 21.38 10.57
CA GLN A 12 -11.19 22.71 11.06
C GLN A 12 -10.61 22.76 12.49
N GLY A 13 -10.46 21.62 13.17
CA GLY A 13 -9.98 21.57 14.57
C GLY A 13 -8.99 20.46 14.92
N LEU A 14 -8.58 19.61 13.98
CA LEU A 14 -7.58 18.57 14.25
C LEU A 14 -6.35 18.86 13.42
N ALA A 15 -5.17 18.69 14.03
CA ALA A 15 -3.85 18.74 13.40
C ALA A 15 -3.71 17.66 12.30
N THR A 16 -4.46 17.84 11.22
CA THR A 16 -4.66 16.92 10.10
C THR A 16 -3.44 16.92 9.18
N GLU A 17 -2.55 17.89 9.38
CA GLU A 17 -1.36 18.06 8.56
C GLU A 17 -0.25 17.06 8.92
N TYR A 18 -0.31 16.37 10.07
CA TYR A 18 0.87 15.69 10.64
C TYR A 18 0.58 14.29 11.18
N VAL A 19 -0.52 13.64 10.77
CA VAL A 19 -1.08 12.48 11.50
C VAL A 19 -0.13 11.28 11.55
N LEU A 20 0.48 10.90 10.43
CA LEU A 20 1.23 9.63 10.35
C LEU A 20 2.72 9.74 10.73
N CYS A 21 3.44 10.74 10.21
CA CYS A 21 4.87 10.94 10.46
C CYS A 21 5.19 12.13 11.37
N LYS A 22 4.22 13.01 11.61
CA LYS A 22 4.41 14.28 12.33
C LYS A 22 5.52 15.20 11.78
N LYS A 23 5.91 15.03 10.51
CA LYS A 23 7.09 15.69 9.92
C LYS A 23 6.78 16.69 8.80
N ALA A 24 5.71 16.49 8.04
CA ALA A 24 5.33 17.38 6.95
C ALA A 24 3.82 17.36 6.75
N SER A 25 3.28 18.42 6.13
CA SER A 25 1.87 18.50 5.74
C SER A 25 1.47 17.31 4.85
N GLU A 26 0.32 16.70 5.14
CA GLU A 26 -0.16 15.52 4.41
C GLU A 26 -0.59 15.87 2.97
N SER A 27 0.34 15.78 2.02
CA SER A 27 0.00 15.61 0.61
C SER A 27 -0.24 14.14 0.29
N ARG A 28 -0.99 13.82 -0.77
CA ARG A 28 -1.22 12.42 -1.19
C ARG A 28 0.11 11.68 -1.42
N SER A 29 1.06 12.30 -2.11
CA SER A 29 2.37 11.70 -2.36
C SER A 29 3.16 11.50 -1.06
N HIS A 30 3.09 12.46 -0.14
CA HIS A 30 3.75 12.35 1.15
C HIS A 30 3.14 11.23 2.00
N LEU A 31 1.83 11.25 2.20
CA LEU A 31 1.10 10.29 3.02
C LEU A 31 1.38 8.86 2.58
N PHE A 32 1.36 8.58 1.28
CA PHE A 32 1.41 7.21 0.77
C PHE A 32 2.79 6.68 0.42
N PHE A 33 3.77 7.56 0.09
CA PHE A 33 5.06 7.09 -0.43
C PHE A 33 6.30 7.77 0.16
N GLN A 34 6.19 8.96 0.76
CA GLN A 34 7.38 9.68 1.25
C GLN A 34 7.45 9.77 2.79
N CYS A 35 6.34 9.58 3.50
CA CYS A 35 6.33 9.48 4.95
C CYS A 35 7.13 8.24 5.39
N ASP A 36 7.98 8.36 6.42
CA ASP A 36 8.89 7.29 6.87
C ASP A 36 8.18 5.95 7.13
N SER A 37 6.97 6.00 7.67
CA SER A 37 6.21 4.78 7.93
C SER A 37 5.64 4.18 6.65
N SER A 38 5.07 5.01 5.77
CA SER A 38 4.45 4.52 4.53
C SER A 38 5.49 4.06 3.52
N SER A 39 6.61 4.78 3.38
CA SER A 39 7.74 4.40 2.52
C SER A 39 8.31 3.06 2.94
N GLN A 40 8.48 2.80 4.24
CA GLN A 40 8.96 1.52 4.75
C GLN A 40 7.97 0.37 4.51
N VAL A 41 6.66 0.61 4.61
CA VAL A 41 5.64 -0.42 4.28
C VAL A 41 5.67 -0.69 2.78
N TRP A 42 5.69 0.36 1.95
CA TRP A 42 5.75 0.25 0.50
C TRP A 42 7.02 -0.48 0.05
N GLU A 43 8.19 -0.11 0.57
CA GLU A 43 9.46 -0.77 0.29
C GLU A 43 9.38 -2.27 0.60
N TYR A 44 8.96 -2.61 1.82
CA TYR A 44 8.84 -4.00 2.27
C TYR A 44 7.94 -4.83 1.35
N ILE A 45 6.87 -4.22 0.82
CA ILE A 45 5.91 -4.93 -0.02
C ILE A 45 6.32 -4.94 -1.51
N ALA A 46 6.83 -3.84 -2.05
CA ALA A 46 6.98 -3.64 -3.49
C ALA A 46 8.40 -3.89 -4.00
N LYS A 47 9.45 -3.75 -3.17
CA LYS A 47 10.85 -3.79 -3.61
C LYS A 47 11.20 -5.08 -4.34
N GLY A 48 10.82 -6.26 -3.82
CA GLY A 48 11.10 -7.52 -4.53
C GLY A 48 10.28 -7.74 -5.81
N ILE A 49 9.14 -7.06 -5.96
CA ILE A 49 8.30 -7.11 -7.18
C ILE A 49 8.91 -6.23 -8.28
N LEU A 50 9.37 -5.03 -7.90
CA LEU A 50 9.91 -4.02 -8.79
C LEU A 50 11.41 -4.20 -9.08
N ARG A 51 12.15 -4.81 -8.15
CA ARG A 51 13.60 -5.04 -8.20
C ARG A 51 14.35 -3.74 -8.51
N SER A 52 15.08 -3.69 -9.63
CA SER A 52 15.82 -2.52 -10.10
C SER A 52 14.93 -1.33 -10.46
N SER A 53 13.64 -1.56 -10.72
CA SER A 53 12.65 -0.50 -11.00
C SER A 53 11.94 0.00 -9.73
N TYR A 54 12.47 -0.30 -8.53
CA TYR A 54 11.87 0.17 -7.29
C TYR A 54 11.99 1.70 -7.17
N THR A 55 10.90 2.33 -6.73
CA THR A 55 10.83 3.78 -6.53
C THR A 55 9.80 4.11 -5.45
N ASN A 56 10.03 5.24 -4.78
CA ASN A 56 9.09 5.90 -3.86
C ASN A 56 8.43 7.13 -4.50
N ASP A 57 8.75 7.45 -5.76
CA ASP A 57 8.09 8.54 -6.46
C ASP A 57 6.68 8.13 -6.90
N SER A 58 5.68 8.92 -6.50
CA SER A 58 4.28 8.59 -6.76
C SER A 58 3.93 8.57 -8.25
N SER A 59 4.60 9.40 -9.06
CA SER A 59 4.34 9.52 -10.50
C SER A 59 4.94 8.32 -11.23
N GLU A 60 6.17 7.95 -10.90
CA GLU A 60 6.81 6.73 -11.43
C GLU A 60 6.05 5.46 -11.05
N ILE A 61 5.55 5.37 -9.81
CA ILE A 61 4.71 4.25 -9.36
C ILE A 61 3.47 4.11 -10.24
N ILE A 62 2.80 5.21 -10.59
CA ILE A 62 1.61 5.20 -11.45
C ILE A 62 1.97 4.67 -12.84
N VAL A 63 3.11 5.08 -13.41
CA VAL A 63 3.62 4.56 -14.69
C VAL A 63 3.83 3.04 -14.61
N LEU A 64 4.54 2.56 -13.58
CA LEU A 64 4.85 1.13 -13.40
C LEU A 64 3.59 0.27 -13.22
N ILE A 65 2.56 0.80 -12.57
CA ILE A 65 1.28 0.11 -12.36
C ILE A 65 0.46 0.04 -13.65
N SER A 66 0.61 1.05 -14.50
CA SER A 66 -0.10 1.17 -15.79
C SER A 66 0.55 0.34 -16.89
N GLU A 67 1.82 -0.04 -16.74
CA GLU A 67 2.59 -0.81 -17.72
C GLU A 67 1.96 -2.17 -18.09
N GLU A 68 1.57 -2.32 -19.35
CA GLU A 68 0.96 -3.53 -19.89
C GLU A 68 1.94 -4.55 -20.48
N SER A 69 3.21 -4.20 -20.67
CA SER A 69 4.25 -5.12 -21.12
C SER A 69 4.68 -6.09 -20.01
N ARG A 70 4.50 -5.72 -18.73
CA ARG A 70 4.91 -6.52 -17.56
C ARG A 70 4.21 -7.88 -17.52
N LYS A 71 4.95 -8.94 -17.17
CA LYS A 71 4.42 -10.30 -16.98
C LYS A 71 3.15 -10.29 -16.10
N LYS A 72 2.10 -10.99 -16.54
CA LYS A 72 0.76 -11.02 -15.91
C LYS A 72 0.79 -11.15 -14.38
N MET A 73 1.62 -12.05 -13.87
CA MET A 73 1.76 -12.31 -12.42
C MET A 73 2.38 -11.13 -11.67
N SER A 74 3.46 -10.56 -12.22
CA SER A 74 4.11 -9.38 -11.65
C SER A 74 3.19 -8.17 -11.68
N ARG A 75 2.47 -7.96 -12.79
CA ARG A 75 1.47 -6.89 -12.93
C ARG A 75 0.36 -7.02 -11.90
N PHE A 76 -0.18 -8.22 -11.73
CA PHE A 76 -1.20 -8.50 -10.71
C PHE A 76 -0.67 -8.22 -9.30
N CYS A 77 0.48 -8.79 -8.94
CA CYS A 77 1.08 -8.59 -7.62
C CYS A 77 1.35 -7.12 -7.34
N LEU A 78 1.88 -6.36 -8.30
CA LEU A 78 2.17 -4.94 -8.15
C LEU A 78 0.89 -4.12 -7.95
N ARG A 79 -0.12 -4.30 -8.80
CA ARG A 79 -1.41 -3.61 -8.69
C ARG A 79 -2.10 -3.89 -7.36
N TYR A 80 -2.11 -5.16 -6.94
CA TYR A 80 -2.74 -5.54 -5.68
C TYR A 80 -1.93 -5.09 -4.47
N ALA A 81 -0.60 -5.14 -4.53
CA ALA A 81 0.30 -4.59 -3.50
C ALA A 81 0.04 -3.10 -3.28
N PHE A 82 -0.05 -2.33 -4.37
CA PHE A 82 -0.36 -0.91 -4.31
C PHE A 82 -1.69 -0.64 -3.60
N GLN A 83 -2.76 -1.33 -4.00
CA GLN A 83 -4.07 -1.21 -3.34
C GLN A 83 -4.00 -1.57 -1.85
N ALA A 84 -3.33 -2.67 -1.51
CA ALA A 84 -3.23 -3.16 -0.13
C ALA A 84 -2.44 -2.20 0.77
N VAL A 85 -1.34 -1.64 0.28
CA VAL A 85 -0.53 -0.66 1.00
C VAL A 85 -1.30 0.65 1.20
N LEU A 86 -1.91 1.18 0.14
CA LEU A 86 -2.74 2.41 0.24
C LEU A 86 -3.85 2.25 1.27
N TYR A 87 -4.58 1.12 1.22
CA TYR A 87 -5.65 0.84 2.16
C TYR A 87 -5.14 0.72 3.60
N ALA A 88 -4.02 0.03 3.81
CA ALA A 88 -3.44 -0.12 5.14
C ALA A 88 -3.03 1.23 5.74
N ILE A 89 -2.37 2.09 4.95
CA ILE A 89 -1.98 3.44 5.39
C ILE A 89 -3.20 4.28 5.71
N TRP A 90 -4.20 4.32 4.82
CA TRP A 90 -5.44 5.05 5.03
C TRP A 90 -6.15 4.60 6.31
N ARG A 91 -6.21 3.29 6.55
CA ARG A 91 -6.84 2.74 7.74
C ARG A 91 -6.09 3.12 9.02
N GLU A 92 -4.75 3.05 9.03
CA GLU A 92 -3.97 3.46 10.19
C GLU A 92 -4.08 4.97 10.46
N ARG A 93 -4.11 5.79 9.42
CA ARG A 93 -4.38 7.23 9.55
C ARG A 93 -5.73 7.48 10.23
N ASN A 94 -6.78 6.81 9.78
CA ASN A 94 -8.12 6.99 10.35
C ASN A 94 -8.18 6.54 11.80
N LYS A 95 -7.52 5.45 12.17
CA LYS A 95 -7.40 5.03 13.57
C LYS A 95 -6.83 6.14 14.46
N ILE A 96 -5.72 6.75 14.03
CA ILE A 96 -5.08 7.84 14.78
C ILE A 96 -6.04 9.03 14.92
N ILE A 97 -6.75 9.40 13.84
CA ILE A 97 -7.75 10.49 13.87
C ILE A 97 -8.87 10.21 14.86
N HIS A 98 -9.28 8.95 15.00
CA HIS A 98 -10.30 8.53 15.97
C HIS A 98 -9.73 8.26 17.38
N GLY A 99 -8.47 8.63 17.65
CA GLY A 99 -7.86 8.53 18.98
C GLY A 99 -7.29 7.16 19.32
N GLU A 100 -7.25 6.21 18.38
CA GLU A 100 -6.58 4.93 18.56
C GLU A 100 -5.05 5.07 18.43
N LYS A 101 -4.31 4.15 19.05
CA LYS A 101 -2.85 4.09 18.93
C LYS A 101 -2.44 3.49 17.58
N MET A 102 -1.42 4.09 16.96
CA MET A 102 -0.84 3.58 15.72
C MET A 102 -0.26 2.18 15.93
N MET A 103 -0.52 1.29 14.98
CA MET A 103 0.08 -0.04 14.99
C MET A 103 1.60 0.03 14.79
N GLN A 104 2.32 -0.83 15.51
CA GLN A 104 3.76 -1.03 15.31
C GLN A 104 4.06 -1.41 13.85
N LEU A 105 5.04 -0.73 13.24
CA LEU A 105 5.40 -0.90 11.84
C LEU A 105 5.67 -2.36 11.41
N PRO A 106 6.37 -3.21 12.21
CA PRO A 106 6.56 -4.62 11.88
C PRO A 106 5.26 -5.43 11.85
N VAL A 107 4.24 -5.03 12.62
CA VAL A 107 2.93 -5.69 12.63
C VAL A 107 2.14 -5.28 11.39
N LEU A 108 2.17 -4.00 11.03
CA LEU A 108 1.54 -3.47 9.82
C LEU A 108 2.09 -4.14 8.56
N LYS A 109 3.43 -4.23 8.44
CA LYS A 109 4.13 -4.94 7.35
C LYS A 109 3.65 -6.41 7.21
N ARG A 110 3.63 -7.14 8.33
CA ARG A 110 3.17 -8.54 8.37
C ARG A 110 1.70 -8.69 7.98
N MET A 111 0.85 -7.77 8.42
CA MET A 111 -0.58 -7.80 8.11
C MET A 111 -0.83 -7.56 6.61
N VAL A 112 -0.15 -6.60 5.99
CA VAL A 112 -0.26 -6.36 4.54
C VAL A 112 0.22 -7.59 3.76
N ASP A 113 1.37 -8.14 4.12
CA ASP A 113 1.91 -9.34 3.45
C ASP A 113 1.01 -10.57 3.62
N LYS A 114 0.42 -10.77 4.81
CA LYS A 114 -0.61 -11.81 5.04
C LYS A 114 -1.84 -11.57 4.15
N GLY A 115 -2.28 -10.32 4.00
CA GLY A 115 -3.37 -9.94 3.10
C GLY A 115 -3.08 -10.33 1.64
N MET A 116 -1.86 -10.08 1.17
CA MET A 116 -1.40 -10.49 -0.15
C MET A 116 -1.44 -12.01 -0.33
N ARG A 117 -0.90 -12.77 0.63
CA ARG A 117 -0.94 -14.25 0.61
C ARG A 117 -2.37 -14.78 0.62
N ASN A 118 -3.24 -14.22 1.45
CA ASN A 118 -4.65 -14.60 1.53
C ASN A 118 -5.37 -14.34 0.20
N LYS A 119 -5.15 -13.19 -0.44
CA LYS A 119 -5.73 -12.90 -1.75
C LYS A 119 -5.28 -13.88 -2.81
N ILE A 120 -3.97 -14.15 -2.88
CA ILE A 120 -3.41 -15.13 -3.82
C ILE A 120 -4.05 -16.51 -3.60
N THR A 121 -4.19 -16.92 -2.33
CA THR A 121 -4.84 -18.18 -1.91
C THR A 121 -6.34 -18.23 -2.23
N LEU A 122 -7.05 -17.09 -2.16
CA LEU A 122 -8.47 -17.05 -2.49
C LEU A 122 -8.69 -17.18 -4.00
N MET A 123 -7.85 -16.52 -4.81
CA MET A 123 -7.93 -16.65 -6.27
C MET A 123 -7.62 -18.07 -6.75
N SER A 124 -6.93 -18.85 -5.92
CA SER A 124 -6.68 -20.27 -6.13
C SER A 124 -7.91 -21.13 -6.25
N ARG A 125 -8.87 -20.87 -5.36
CA ARG A 125 -10.08 -21.70 -5.23
C ARG A 125 -10.99 -21.55 -6.45
N ARG A 126 -10.71 -20.58 -7.32
CA ARG A 126 -11.41 -20.34 -8.60
C ARG A 126 -10.81 -21.09 -9.79
N GLY A 127 -9.88 -22.04 -9.58
CA GLY A 127 -9.52 -23.04 -10.60
C GLY A 127 -8.44 -22.65 -11.61
N THR A 128 -7.53 -21.72 -11.29
CA THR A 128 -6.44 -21.35 -12.21
C THR A 128 -5.12 -22.06 -11.85
N ASN A 129 -4.64 -22.97 -12.71
CA ASN A 129 -3.32 -23.65 -12.57
C ASN A 129 -2.13 -22.67 -12.39
N GLY A 130 -2.32 -21.40 -12.77
CA GLY A 130 -1.33 -20.33 -12.61
C GLY A 130 -1.03 -19.91 -11.17
N MET A 131 -1.79 -20.33 -10.15
CA MET A 131 -1.65 -19.72 -8.83
C MET A 131 -0.70 -20.44 -7.84
N LYS A 132 -0.34 -21.73 -8.05
CA LYS A 132 0.89 -22.28 -7.42
C LYS A 132 2.11 -21.46 -7.83
N ARG A 133 2.20 -21.13 -9.12
CA ARG A 133 3.25 -20.27 -9.67
C ARG A 133 3.16 -18.86 -9.07
N LEU A 134 1.96 -18.32 -8.83
CA LEU A 134 1.79 -16.96 -8.27
C LEU A 134 2.24 -16.88 -6.82
N MET A 135 1.94 -17.90 -6.02
CA MET A 135 2.40 -17.98 -4.64
C MET A 135 3.92 -18.19 -4.57
N GLN A 136 4.49 -19.05 -5.42
CA GLN A 136 5.95 -19.20 -5.54
C GLN A 136 6.62 -17.89 -5.96
N TYR A 137 6.06 -17.20 -6.96
CA TYR A 137 6.53 -15.88 -7.37
C TYR A 137 6.49 -14.89 -6.20
N TRP A 138 5.40 -14.87 -5.42
CA TRP A 138 5.29 -14.01 -4.25
C TRP A 138 6.39 -14.29 -3.22
N PHE A 139 6.62 -15.56 -2.87
CA PHE A 139 7.70 -15.93 -1.96
C PHE A 139 9.08 -15.53 -2.49
N TYR A 140 9.32 -15.70 -3.79
CA TYR A 140 10.56 -15.26 -4.41
C TYR A 140 10.77 -13.73 -4.25
N THR A 141 9.70 -12.92 -4.30
CA THR A 141 9.81 -11.46 -4.09
C THR A 141 10.06 -11.04 -2.63
N ARG A 142 10.22 -12.00 -1.71
CA ARG A 142 10.46 -11.76 -0.27
C ARG A 142 11.83 -12.25 0.20
N MET A 143 12.60 -12.88 -0.68
CA MET A 143 14.03 -13.16 -0.50
C MET A 143 14.84 -11.93 -0.86
#